data_AF-A0A2V6U8R8-F1
#
_entry.id   AF-A0A2V6U8R8-F1
#
_cell.length_a   1.000
_cell.length_b   1.000
_cell.length_c   1.000
_cell.angle_alpha   90.00
_cell.angle_beta   90.00
_cell.angle_gamma   90.00
#
_symmetry.space_group_name_H-M   'P 1'
#
loop_
_entity.id
_entity.type
_entity.pdbx_description
1 polymer ?
#
loop_
_entity_poly.entity_id
_entity_poly.type
_entity_poly.pdbx_seq_one_letter_code
_entity_poly.pdbx_strand_id
1 'polypeptide(L)' 'MRVKAGHPLVTDGPFAETKEALGGFYLLECASREEALEWAKKVPISEGGYVDVRPVWPM' A
#
# COMPACT_ATOMS: atom_id res chain seq x y z
N MET A 1 -11.06 -6.32 9.16
CA MET A 1 -11.69 -6.27 10.50
C MET A 1 -11.78 -4.83 10.95
N ARG A 2 -12.95 -4.37 11.42
CA ARG A 2 -13.15 -3.04 11.99
C ARG A 2 -13.51 -3.21 13.46
N VAL A 3 -13.11 -2.29 14.34
CA VAL A 3 -13.61 -2.26 15.72
C VAL A 3 -14.53 -1.06 15.86
N LYS A 4 -15.81 -1.31 16.15
CA LYS A 4 -16.79 -0.25 16.43
C LYS A 4 -17.35 -0.50 17.83
N ALA A 5 -17.19 0.49 18.72
CA ALA A 5 -17.61 0.38 20.12
C ALA A 5 -17.10 -0.89 20.83
N GLY A 6 -15.86 -1.31 20.55
CA GLY A 6 -15.24 -2.50 21.15
C GLY A 6 -15.63 -3.84 20.53
N HIS A 7 -16.55 -3.87 19.56
CA HIS A 7 -16.97 -5.10 18.90
C HIS A 7 -16.29 -5.26 17.53
N PRO A 8 -15.69 -6.43 17.23
CA PRO A 8 -15.12 -6.70 15.91
C PRO A 8 -16.23 -6.90 14.89
N LEU A 9 -16.22 -6.08 13.84
CA LEU A 9 -17.05 -6.24 12.65
C LEU A 9 -16.19 -6.82 11.52
N VAL A 10 -16.62 -7.98 11.02
CA VAL A 10 -16.04 -8.63 9.84
C VAL A 10 -17.00 -8.40 8.67
N THR A 11 -16.48 -7.85 7.59
CA THR A 11 -17.22 -7.62 6.33
C THR A 11 -16.51 -8.38 5.24
N ASP A 12 -17.28 -8.99 4.34
CA ASP A 12 -16.73 -9.61 3.13
C ASP A 12 -16.37 -8.51 2.11
N GLY A 13 -15.24 -8.65 1.42
CA GLY A 13 -14.75 -7.68 0.45
C GLY A 13 -13.82 -6.57 1.00
N PRO A 14 -13.30 -5.70 0.09
CA PRO A 14 -12.34 -4.65 0.42
C PRO A 14 -12.93 -3.57 1.35
N PHE A 15 -12.06 -2.85 2.06
CA PHE A 15 -12.47 -1.84 3.05
C PHE A 15 -13.33 -0.72 2.45
N ALA A 16 -13.01 -0.29 1.24
CA ALA A 16 -13.78 0.65 0.45
C ALA A 16 -13.95 0.07 -0.95
N GLU A 17 -15.12 0.27 -1.55
CA GLU A 17 -15.34 -0.03 -2.96
C GLU A 17 -14.61 1.07 -3.76
N THR A 18 -13.38 0.76 -4.16
CA THR A 18 -12.52 1.68 -4.92
C THR A 18 -12.29 1.12 -6.30
N LYS A 19 -12.23 2.01 -7.30
CA LYS A 19 -11.93 1.62 -8.69
C LYS A 19 -10.52 1.01 -8.82
N GLU A 20 -9.63 1.39 -7.90
CA GLU A 20 -8.27 0.87 -7.76
C GLU A 20 -8.15 0.18 -6.40
N ALA A 21 -7.88 -1.12 -6.39
CA ALA A 21 -7.65 -1.86 -5.16
C ALA A 21 -6.17 -1.80 -4.76
N LEU A 22 -5.87 -1.61 -3.47
CA LEU A 22 -4.52 -1.76 -2.95
C LEU A 22 -4.12 -3.25 -3.02
N GLY A 23 -3.29 -3.61 -3.99
CA GLY A 23 -2.85 -5.00 -4.21
C GLY A 23 -1.78 -5.50 -3.23
N GLY A 24 -1.10 -4.59 -2.52
CA GLY A 24 -0.03 -4.90 -1.57
C GLY A 24 0.86 -3.69 -1.30
N PHE A 25 1.89 -3.87 -0.48
CA PHE A 25 2.92 -2.86 -0.24
C PHE A 25 4.27 -3.52 0.04
N TYR A 26 5.34 -2.77 -0.23
CA TYR A 26 6.70 -3.10 0.18
C TYR A 26 7.16 -2.08 1.20
N LEU A 27 7.91 -2.51 2.20
CA LEU A 27 8.64 -1.63 3.10
C LEU A 27 10.12 -1.81 2.84
N LEU A 28 10.80 -0.72 2.50
CA LEU A 28 12.21 -0.71 2.13
C LEU A 28 12.95 0.31 2.98
N GLU A 29 14.15 -0.06 3.43
CA GLU A 29 15.13 0.89 3.94
C GLU A 29 15.96 1.39 2.75
N CYS A 30 15.88 2.68 2.47
CA CYS A 30 16.61 3.33 1.37
C CYS A 30 17.42 4.50 1.93
N ALA A 31 18.61 4.73 1.39
CA ALA A 31 19.46 5.86 1.76
C ALA A 31 18.90 7.20 1.23
N SER A 32 18.06 7.17 0.19
CA SER A 32 17.43 8.37 -0.38
C SER A 32 16.08 8.09 -1.05
N ARG A 33 15.35 9.17 -1.38
CA ARG A 33 14.10 9.07 -2.14
C ARG A 33 14.34 8.57 -3.56
N GLU A 34 15.43 8.98 -4.21
CA GLU A 34 15.79 8.49 -5.54
C GLU A 34 16.03 6.97 -5.54
N GLU A 35 16.70 6.43 -4.52
CA GLU A 35 16.87 4.98 -4.41
C GLU A 35 15.52 4.25 -4.28
N ALA A 36 14.60 4.79 -3.47
CA ALA A 36 13.25 4.24 -3.36
C ALA A 36 12.49 4.25 -4.69
N LEU A 37 12.67 5.29 -5.52
CA LEU A 37 12.08 5.38 -6.86
C LEU A 37 12.68 4.35 -7.83
N GLU A 38 13.99 4.10 -7.75
CA GLU A 38 14.65 3.06 -8.56
C GLU A 38 14.15 1.66 -8.19
N TRP A 39 13.86 1.42 -6.91
CA TRP A 39 13.21 0.18 -6.47
C TRP A 39 11.77 0.08 -6.97
N ALA A 40 10.99 1.16 -6.92
CA ALA A 40 9.60 1.17 -7.37
C ALA A 40 9.45 0.78 -8.85
N LYS A 41 10.41 1.15 -9.71
CA LYS A 41 10.44 0.77 -11.13
C LYS A 41 10.56 -0.73 -11.38
N LYS A 42 11.04 -1.50 -10.40
CA LYS A 42 11.23 -2.96 -10.52
C LYS A 42 9.98 -3.75 -10.13
N VAL A 43 8.95 -3.10 -9.59
CA VAL A 43 7.73 -3.79 -9.16
C VAL A 43 7.00 -4.32 -10.39
N PRO A 44 6.73 -5.64 -10.47
CA PRO A 44 6.02 -6.22 -11.60
C PRO A 44 4.53 -5.87 -11.49
N ILE A 45 4.16 -4.72 -12.06
CA ILE A 45 2.77 -4.24 -12.12
C ILE A 45 2.10 -4.69 -13.42
N SER A 46 0.85 -5.13 -13.33
CA SER A 46 0.00 -5.40 -14.48
C SER A 46 -0.37 -4.11 -15.22
N GLU A 47 -0.66 -4.21 -16.51
CA GLU A 47 -1.09 -3.07 -17.33
C GLU A 47 -2.26 -2.32 -16.65
N GLY A 48 -2.11 -1.00 -16.48
CA GLY A 48 -3.07 -0.14 -15.80
C GLY A 48 -2.87 0.04 -14.29
N GLY A 49 -1.88 -0.62 -13.67
CA GLY A 49 -1.50 -0.37 -12.28
C GLY A 49 -0.46 0.75 -12.10
N TYR A 50 -0.27 1.19 -10.86
CA TYR A 50 0.73 2.19 -10.47
C TYR A 50 1.34 1.86 -9.10
N VAL A 51 2.56 2.36 -8.86
CA VAL A 51 3.23 2.30 -7.55
C VAL A 51 3.26 3.70 -6.95
N ASP A 52 2.74 3.84 -5.73
CA ASP A 52 2.86 5.06 -4.92
C ASP A 52 4.04 4.92 -3.94
N VAL A 53 5.00 5.84 -3.99
CA VAL A 53 6.19 5.82 -3.14
C VAL A 53 6.06 6.88 -2.06
N ARG A 54 5.92 6.43 -0.81
CA ARG A 54 5.77 7.31 0.36
C ARG A 54 6.85 7.05 1.40
N PRO A 55 7.45 8.11 1.99
CA PRO A 55 8.26 7.95 3.18
C PRO A 55 7.38 7.46 4.32
N VAL A 56 7.87 6.48 5.08
CA VAL A 56 7.29 6.15 6.38
C VAL A 56 7.71 7.22 7.38
N TRP A 57 6.83 7.57 8.32
CA TRP A 57 7.18 8.47 9.41
C TRP A 57 8.46 7.97 10.09
N PRO A 58 9.40 8.86 10.48
CA PRO A 58 10.56 8.45 11.24
C PRO A 58 10.07 7.73 12.52
N MET A 59 10.53 6.49 12.69
CA MET A 59 10.43 5.78 13.96
C MET A 59 11.41 6.37 14.97
#